data_AF-A0AB33JLT8-F1
#
_entry.id   AF-A0AB33JLT8-F1
#
_cell.length_a   1.000
_cell.length_b   1.000
_cell.length_c   1.000
_cell.angle_alpha   90.00
_cell.angle_beta   90.00
_cell.angle_gamma   90.00
#
_symmetry.space_group_name_H-M   'P 1'
#
loop_
_entity.id
_entity.type
_entity.pdbx_description
1 polymer ?
#
loop_
_entity_poly.entity_id
_entity_poly.type
_entity_poly.pdbx_seq_one_letter_code
_entity_poly.pdbx_strand_id
1 'polypeptide(L)'
;MSKVRPTDELLAARIAAQTVVLAGLEPLVRVDGPDAVHRMRVSCRRLRSALREYDGPDLAAAAGLRRLGQVLGPARDAEVLGVALVAEARALPPECGPELIAAEVAGWAGRRAATTRPEVLAALDSAWYRALLGELGELSVRPPDGTGLPPYRKLARRAERRVARRLHAARGLTGAARDTALHRARKAAKRARYLGETAGAAGLTRRMTAVQDALGAHQDAVVARQVLRELARTGHPFEYGVLYARQSAVDCVPEEIEKLLRRG
;
A
#
# COMPACT_ATOMS: atom_id res chain seq x y z
N MET A 1 31.17 17.37 9.78
CA MET A 1 30.23 16.38 10.34
C MET A 1 28.83 17.01 10.34
N SER A 2 27.95 16.59 9.42
CA SER A 2 26.58 17.15 9.33
C SER A 2 25.81 16.85 10.63
N LYS A 3 25.31 17.89 11.33
CA LYS A 3 24.46 17.73 12.52
C LYS A 3 23.27 16.84 12.14
N VAL A 4 23.19 15.65 12.75
CA VAL A 4 22.04 14.77 12.57
C VAL A 4 20.83 15.51 13.14
N ARG A 5 19.87 15.87 12.27
CA ARG A 5 18.59 16.44 12.72
C ARG A 5 17.92 15.48 13.71
N PRO A 6 17.46 15.96 14.88
CA PRO A 6 16.64 15.19 15.79
C PRO A 6 15.52 14.43 15.06
N THR A 7 15.21 13.22 15.54
CA THR A 7 14.11 12.39 14.99
C THR A 7 12.80 13.17 14.90
N ASP A 8 12.54 13.99 15.92
CA ASP A 8 11.34 14.81 16.02
C ASP A 8 11.25 15.83 14.87
N GLU A 9 12.29 16.64 14.65
CA GLU A 9 12.33 17.61 13.54
C GLU A 9 12.08 16.97 12.17
N LEU A 10 12.63 15.76 11.95
CA LEU A 10 12.44 15.03 10.68
C LEU A 10 10.99 14.53 10.50
N LEU A 11 10.34 14.10 11.58
CA LEU A 11 8.96 13.66 11.57
C LEU A 11 8.00 14.86 11.40
N ALA A 12 8.24 15.95 12.13
CA ALA A 12 7.51 17.20 12.00
C ALA A 12 7.55 17.75 10.57
N ALA A 13 8.75 17.85 9.98
CA ALA A 13 8.91 18.27 8.58
C ALA A 13 8.19 17.33 7.60
N ARG A 14 8.16 16.03 7.89
CA ARG A 14 7.44 15.04 7.07
C ARG A 14 5.93 15.22 7.16
N ILE A 15 5.41 15.47 8.36
CA ILE A 15 3.98 15.74 8.58
C ILE A 15 3.59 16.97 7.79
N ALA A 16 4.28 18.09 7.98
CA ALA A 16 4.00 19.33 7.26
C ALA A 16 4.03 19.16 5.74
N ALA A 17 5.08 18.54 5.19
CA ALA A 17 5.19 18.30 3.76
C ALA A 17 4.07 17.41 3.20
N GLN A 18 3.68 16.35 3.92
CA GLN A 18 2.63 15.45 3.43
C GLN A 18 1.22 16.01 3.64
N THR A 19 1.00 16.88 4.63
CA THR A 19 -0.25 17.63 4.80
C THR A 19 -0.51 18.50 3.56
N VAL A 20 0.49 19.27 3.12
CA VAL A 20 0.39 20.09 1.90
C VAL A 20 0.11 19.23 0.67
N VAL A 21 0.84 18.12 0.51
CA VAL A 21 0.64 17.19 -0.61
C VAL A 21 -0.77 16.60 -0.59
N LEU A 22 -1.29 16.19 0.58
CA LEU A 22 -2.62 15.62 0.70
C LEU A 22 -3.70 16.64 0.28
N ALA A 23 -3.62 17.87 0.79
CA ALA A 23 -4.55 18.93 0.44
C ALA A 23 -4.52 19.28 -1.06
N GLY A 24 -3.32 19.37 -1.65
CA GLY A 24 -3.16 19.65 -3.08
C GLY A 24 -3.64 18.52 -4.01
N LEU A 25 -3.78 17.29 -3.51
CA LEU A 25 -4.28 16.15 -4.30
C LEU A 25 -5.80 16.07 -4.34
N GLU A 26 -6.51 16.68 -3.40
CA GLU A 26 -7.97 16.60 -3.34
C GLU A 26 -8.65 17.11 -4.62
N PRO A 27 -8.34 18.31 -5.16
CA PRO A 27 -8.96 18.78 -6.38
C PRO A 27 -8.74 17.81 -7.55
N LEU A 28 -7.54 17.21 -7.63
CA LEU A 28 -7.22 16.21 -8.65
C LEU A 28 -8.05 14.94 -8.48
N VAL A 29 -8.27 14.46 -7.25
CA VAL A 29 -9.15 13.29 -7.02
C VAL A 29 -10.59 13.62 -7.41
N ARG A 30 -11.08 14.83 -7.13
CA ARG A 30 -12.44 15.25 -7.49
C ARG A 30 -12.69 15.24 -9.00
N VAL A 31 -11.70 15.60 -9.81
CA VAL A 31 -11.80 15.64 -11.29
C VAL A 31 -11.30 14.37 -11.98
N ASP A 32 -11.01 13.30 -11.23
CA ASP A 32 -10.43 12.06 -11.77
C ASP A 32 -9.07 12.25 -12.45
N GLY A 33 -8.26 13.14 -11.88
CA GLY A 33 -6.92 13.42 -12.38
C GLY A 33 -6.03 12.18 -12.40
N PRO A 34 -5.13 12.06 -13.39
CA PRO A 34 -4.23 10.91 -13.51
C PRO A 34 -3.47 10.60 -12.22
N ASP A 35 -3.54 9.34 -11.79
CA ASP A 35 -2.88 8.79 -10.61
C ASP A 35 -3.18 9.54 -9.29
N ALA A 36 -4.20 10.41 -9.25
CA ALA A 36 -4.48 11.27 -8.09
C ALA A 36 -4.84 10.45 -6.85
N VAL A 37 -5.72 9.45 -7.00
CA VAL A 37 -6.13 8.55 -5.90
C VAL A 37 -4.93 7.78 -5.35
N HIS A 38 -4.05 7.29 -6.23
CA HIS A 38 -2.84 6.58 -5.80
C HIS A 38 -1.92 7.49 -4.99
N ARG A 39 -1.62 8.69 -5.50
CA ARG A 39 -0.79 9.68 -4.81
C ARG A 39 -1.40 10.07 -3.47
N MET A 40 -2.73 10.23 -3.39
CA MET A 40 -3.43 10.56 -2.14
C MET A 40 -3.32 9.42 -1.12
N ARG A 41 -3.49 8.16 -1.56
CA ARG A 41 -3.26 6.96 -0.72
C ARG A 41 -1.80 6.87 -0.23
N VAL A 42 -0.83 7.20 -1.09
CA VAL A 42 0.59 7.24 -0.72
C VAL A 42 0.82 8.30 0.36
N SER A 43 0.29 9.51 0.19
CA SER A 43 0.39 10.59 1.18
C SER A 43 -0.22 10.18 2.52
N CYS A 44 -1.45 9.62 2.51
CA CYS A 44 -2.12 9.12 3.71
C CYS A 44 -1.26 8.11 4.48
N ARG A 45 -0.65 7.16 3.75
CA ARG A 45 0.20 6.12 4.35
C ARG A 45 1.50 6.70 4.94
N ARG A 46 2.09 7.70 4.29
CA ARG A 46 3.30 8.40 4.78
C ARG A 46 2.98 9.18 6.06
N LEU A 47 1.90 9.95 6.08
CA LEU A 47 1.41 10.65 7.28
C LEU A 47 1.17 9.68 8.45
N ARG A 48 0.41 8.60 8.22
CA ARG A 48 0.18 7.57 9.26
C ARG A 48 1.46 6.94 9.76
N SER A 49 2.45 6.75 8.89
CA SER A 49 3.73 6.17 9.31
C SER A 49 4.56 7.13 10.16
N ALA A 50 4.46 8.45 9.93
CA ALA A 50 5.11 9.47 10.76
C ALA A 50 4.41 9.60 12.12
N LEU A 51 3.09 9.78 12.12
CA LEU A 51 2.29 9.95 13.35
C LEU A 51 2.43 8.76 14.31
N ARG A 52 2.53 7.54 13.78
CA ARG A 52 2.71 6.34 14.62
C ARG A 52 4.02 6.34 15.42
N GLU A 53 5.01 7.14 15.07
CA GLU A 53 6.26 7.16 15.84
C GLU A 53 6.15 8.01 17.12
N TYR A 54 5.20 8.96 17.21
CA TYR A 54 4.94 9.81 18.39
C TYR A 54 4.07 9.12 19.47
N ASP A 55 4.17 7.79 19.62
CA ASP A 55 3.47 6.98 20.64
C ASP A 55 1.96 7.27 20.81
N GLY A 56 1.18 7.22 19.72
CA GLY A 56 -0.29 7.31 19.84
C GLY A 56 -1.09 6.81 18.63
N PRO A 57 -1.63 5.57 18.65
CA PRO A 57 -2.71 5.14 17.74
C PRO A 57 -4.04 5.90 17.96
N ASP A 58 -4.13 6.72 19.01
CA ASP A 58 -5.32 7.47 19.41
C ASP A 58 -5.36 8.92 18.89
N LEU A 59 -4.42 9.31 18.03
CA LEU A 59 -4.56 10.55 17.29
C LEU A 59 -5.75 10.44 16.32
N ALA A 60 -6.71 11.36 16.43
CA ALA A 60 -7.87 11.40 15.55
C ALA A 60 -7.45 11.49 14.07
N ALA A 61 -6.34 12.17 13.77
CA ALA A 61 -5.75 12.25 12.44
C ALA A 61 -5.32 10.87 11.92
N ALA A 62 -4.71 10.03 12.75
CA ALA A 62 -4.30 8.69 12.35
C ALA A 62 -5.51 7.80 12.00
N ALA A 63 -6.63 7.97 12.73
CA ALA A 63 -7.89 7.30 12.45
C ALA A 63 -8.56 7.85 11.18
N GLY A 64 -8.61 9.17 10.99
CA GLY A 64 -9.13 9.83 9.80
C GLY A 64 -8.37 9.42 8.53
N LEU A 65 -7.03 9.41 8.58
CA LEU A 65 -6.19 8.93 7.48
C LEU A 65 -6.40 7.44 7.18
N ARG A 66 -6.72 6.62 8.19
CA ARG A 66 -7.06 5.22 8.00
C ARG A 66 -8.40 5.09 7.27
N ARG A 67 -9.41 5.84 7.69
CA ARG A 67 -10.73 5.89 7.07
C ARG A 67 -10.63 6.35 5.61
N LEU A 68 -9.95 7.46 5.35
CA LEU A 68 -9.71 7.97 4.01
C LEU A 68 -9.00 6.93 3.12
N GLY A 69 -7.97 6.28 3.65
CA GLY A 69 -7.30 5.18 2.93
C GLY A 69 -8.20 3.98 2.64
N GLN A 70 -9.21 3.69 3.46
CA GLN A 70 -10.18 2.63 3.20
C GLN A 70 -11.14 3.02 2.07
N VAL A 71 -11.64 4.27 2.07
CA VAL A 71 -12.53 4.77 1.01
C VAL A 71 -11.83 4.81 -0.34
N LEU A 72 -10.58 5.28 -0.39
CA LEU A 72 -9.82 5.40 -1.65
C LEU A 72 -9.35 4.04 -2.21
N GLY A 73 -9.43 2.96 -1.43
CA GLY A 73 -8.81 1.67 -1.76
C GLY A 73 -9.47 0.91 -2.89
N PRO A 74 -10.76 0.59 -2.78
CA PRO A 74 -11.46 -0.25 -3.74
C PRO A 74 -11.31 0.20 -5.20
N ALA A 75 -11.44 1.52 -5.47
CA ALA A 75 -11.31 2.09 -6.81
C ALA A 75 -9.93 1.78 -7.44
N ARG A 76 -8.86 2.13 -6.72
CA ARG A 76 -7.49 1.98 -7.21
C ARG A 76 -7.05 0.53 -7.26
N ASP A 77 -7.44 -0.26 -6.27
CA ASP A 77 -7.05 -1.66 -6.19
C ASP A 77 -7.70 -2.44 -7.35
N ALA A 78 -8.93 -2.11 -7.74
CA ALA A 78 -9.60 -2.70 -8.91
C ALA A 78 -9.02 -2.23 -10.26
N GLU A 79 -8.70 -0.94 -10.39
CA GLU A 79 -8.07 -0.40 -11.60
C GLU A 79 -6.71 -1.05 -11.88
N VAL A 80 -5.82 -1.09 -10.87
CA VAL A 80 -4.48 -1.67 -11.01
C VAL A 80 -4.56 -3.16 -11.33
N LEU A 81 -5.42 -3.89 -10.62
CA LEU A 81 -5.62 -5.32 -10.89
C LEU A 81 -6.24 -5.56 -12.26
N GLY A 82 -7.21 -4.73 -12.67
CA GLY A 82 -7.84 -4.81 -13.98
C GLY A 82 -6.83 -4.66 -15.11
N VAL A 83 -5.95 -3.66 -15.03
CA VAL A 83 -4.87 -3.47 -16.03
C VAL A 83 -3.96 -4.70 -16.13
N ALA A 84 -3.55 -5.26 -14.99
CA ALA A 84 -2.70 -6.46 -14.96
C ALA A 84 -3.41 -7.67 -15.57
N LEU A 85 -4.64 -7.96 -15.14
CA LEU A 85 -5.42 -9.10 -15.63
C LEU A 85 -5.82 -8.97 -17.10
N VAL A 86 -6.07 -7.76 -17.61
CA VAL A 86 -6.30 -7.49 -19.03
C VAL A 86 -5.07 -7.90 -19.85
N ALA A 87 -3.88 -7.52 -19.40
CA ALA A 87 -2.64 -7.91 -20.09
C ALA A 87 -2.45 -9.43 -20.09
N GLU A 88 -2.74 -10.10 -18.98
CA GLU A 88 -2.67 -11.56 -18.90
C GLU A 88 -3.73 -12.27 -19.73
N ALA A 89 -4.95 -11.73 -19.79
CA ALA A 89 -6.04 -12.23 -20.63
C ALA A 89 -5.66 -12.17 -22.11
N ARG A 90 -5.06 -11.06 -22.56
CA ARG A 90 -4.55 -10.93 -23.94
C ARG A 90 -3.42 -11.90 -24.28
N ALA A 91 -2.74 -12.44 -23.27
CA ALA A 91 -1.71 -13.46 -23.43
C ALA A 91 -2.27 -14.89 -23.33
N LEU A 92 -3.60 -15.08 -23.37
CA LEU A 92 -4.20 -16.40 -23.50
C LEU A 92 -4.06 -16.95 -24.94
N PRO A 93 -4.13 -18.28 -25.13
CA PRO A 93 -4.19 -18.87 -26.46
C PRO A 93 -5.39 -18.37 -27.28
N PRO A 94 -5.31 -18.30 -28.62
CA PRO A 94 -6.39 -17.81 -29.48
C PRO A 94 -7.73 -18.50 -29.26
N GLU A 95 -7.73 -19.81 -28.99
CA GLU A 95 -8.92 -20.62 -28.71
C GLU A 95 -9.68 -20.20 -27.44
N CYS A 96 -9.04 -19.45 -26.53
CA CYS A 96 -9.66 -18.92 -25.31
C CYS A 96 -10.34 -17.54 -25.53
N GLY A 97 -10.39 -17.03 -26.76
CA GLY A 97 -10.92 -15.69 -27.05
C GLY A 97 -10.27 -14.56 -26.23
N PRO A 98 -8.95 -14.32 -26.33
CA PRO A 98 -8.21 -13.39 -25.45
C PRO A 98 -8.80 -11.98 -25.32
N GLU A 99 -9.26 -11.38 -26.42
CA GLU A 99 -9.84 -10.03 -26.40
C GLU A 99 -11.22 -9.99 -25.73
N LEU A 100 -12.01 -11.06 -25.80
CA LEU A 100 -13.29 -11.15 -25.09
C LEU A 100 -13.04 -11.16 -23.58
N ILE A 101 -12.15 -12.02 -23.11
CA ILE A 101 -11.80 -12.13 -21.69
C ILE A 101 -11.19 -10.81 -21.19
N ALA A 102 -10.32 -10.18 -21.99
CA ALA A 102 -9.76 -8.87 -21.68
C ALA A 102 -10.86 -7.80 -21.54
N ALA A 103 -11.84 -7.78 -22.44
CA ALA A 103 -12.97 -6.84 -22.38
C ALA A 103 -13.84 -7.07 -21.13
N GLU A 104 -14.10 -8.33 -20.75
CA GLU A 104 -14.87 -8.64 -19.54
C GLU A 104 -14.17 -8.19 -18.26
N VAL A 105 -12.86 -8.46 -18.15
CA VAL A 105 -12.03 -8.00 -17.02
C VAL A 105 -11.98 -6.47 -16.95
N ALA A 106 -11.80 -5.80 -18.09
CA ALA A 106 -11.84 -4.34 -18.18
C ALA A 106 -13.21 -3.79 -17.74
N GLY A 107 -14.30 -4.43 -18.18
CA GLY A 107 -15.66 -4.09 -17.77
C GLY A 107 -15.88 -4.27 -16.26
N TRP A 108 -15.37 -5.34 -15.67
CA TRP A 108 -15.39 -5.55 -14.21
C TRP A 108 -14.67 -4.42 -13.46
N ALA A 109 -13.45 -4.08 -13.89
CA ALA A 109 -12.66 -3.03 -13.27
C ALA A 109 -13.35 -1.65 -13.38
N GLY A 110 -13.90 -1.35 -14.57
CA GLY A 110 -14.66 -0.12 -14.83
C GLY A 110 -15.92 -0.01 -13.97
N ARG A 111 -16.71 -1.09 -13.85
CA ARG A 111 -17.87 -1.13 -12.94
C ARG A 111 -17.46 -0.90 -11.49
N ARG A 112 -16.37 -1.53 -11.04
CA ARG A 112 -15.88 -1.37 -9.67
C ARG A 112 -15.47 0.08 -9.40
N ALA A 113 -14.71 0.69 -10.31
CA ALA A 113 -14.35 2.11 -10.23
C ALA A 113 -15.60 3.01 -10.17
N ALA A 114 -16.56 2.81 -11.08
CA ALA A 114 -17.81 3.59 -11.13
C ALA A 114 -18.62 3.50 -9.82
N THR A 115 -18.74 2.31 -9.22
CA THR A 115 -19.46 2.14 -7.94
C THR A 115 -18.79 2.84 -6.76
N THR A 116 -17.47 2.99 -6.81
CA THR A 116 -16.68 3.56 -5.70
C THR A 116 -16.52 5.08 -5.78
N ARG A 117 -16.69 5.67 -6.96
CA ARG A 117 -16.50 7.11 -7.17
C ARG A 117 -17.46 7.97 -6.32
N PRO A 118 -18.77 7.69 -6.25
CA PRO A 118 -19.67 8.42 -5.36
C PRO A 118 -19.25 8.36 -3.89
N GLU A 119 -18.77 7.21 -3.41
CA GLU A 119 -18.29 7.04 -2.04
C GLU A 119 -17.04 7.89 -1.75
N VAL A 120 -16.12 7.96 -2.72
CA VAL A 120 -14.93 8.83 -2.63
C VAL A 120 -15.34 10.29 -2.55
N LEU A 121 -16.23 10.76 -3.43
CA LEU A 121 -16.69 12.15 -3.43
C LEU A 121 -17.43 12.49 -2.13
N ALA A 122 -18.36 11.64 -1.70
CA ALA A 122 -19.08 11.81 -0.43
C ALA A 122 -18.14 11.84 0.78
N ALA A 123 -17.06 11.04 0.76
CA ALA A 123 -16.02 11.11 1.79
C ALA A 123 -15.28 12.46 1.79
N LEU A 124 -14.93 12.99 0.63
CA LEU A 124 -14.27 14.31 0.52
C LEU A 124 -15.21 15.47 0.88
N ASP A 125 -16.52 15.32 0.70
CA ASP A 125 -17.53 16.32 1.08
C ASP A 125 -17.96 16.25 2.55
N SER A 126 -17.45 15.26 3.29
CA SER A 126 -17.87 15.00 4.66
C SER A 126 -17.27 15.98 5.68
N ALA A 127 -17.97 16.16 6.79
CA ALA A 127 -17.46 16.91 7.93
C ALA A 127 -16.21 16.27 8.56
N TRP A 128 -16.14 14.94 8.60
CA TRP A 128 -14.99 14.23 9.18
C TRP A 128 -13.71 14.45 8.37
N TYR A 129 -13.81 14.57 7.04
CA TYR A 129 -12.65 14.82 6.19
C TYR A 129 -12.15 16.26 6.34
N ARG A 130 -13.07 17.24 6.44
CA ARG A 130 -12.71 18.62 6.79
C ARG A 130 -12.01 18.71 8.15
N ALA A 131 -12.53 18.00 9.15
CA ALA A 131 -11.92 17.92 10.48
C ALA A 131 -10.51 17.30 10.42
N LEU A 132 -10.34 16.24 9.62
CA LEU A 132 -9.02 15.63 9.38
C LEU A 132 -8.03 16.64 8.78
N LEU A 133 -8.43 17.43 7.78
CA LEU A 133 -7.56 18.45 7.19
C LEU A 133 -7.18 19.53 8.21
N GLY A 134 -8.13 19.96 9.05
CA GLY A 134 -7.89 20.91 10.14
C GLY A 134 -6.83 20.38 11.12
N GLU A 135 -7.02 19.16 11.62
CA GLU A 135 -6.09 18.52 12.56
C GLU A 135 -4.69 18.31 11.93
N LEU A 136 -4.62 17.91 10.67
CA LEU A 136 -3.35 17.80 9.95
C LEU A 136 -2.66 19.17 9.75
N GLY A 137 -3.44 20.23 9.58
CA GLY A 137 -2.97 21.62 9.56
C GLY A 137 -2.35 22.01 10.91
N GLU A 138 -3.03 21.72 12.01
CA GLU A 138 -2.50 21.97 13.35
C GLU A 138 -1.21 21.19 13.62
N LEU A 139 -1.19 19.90 13.29
CA LEU A 139 -0.02 19.04 13.44
C LEU A 139 1.16 19.46 12.55
N SER A 140 0.90 20.16 11.45
CA SER A 140 1.95 20.70 10.57
C SER A 140 2.71 21.88 11.18
N VAL A 141 2.05 22.62 12.08
CA VAL A 141 2.61 23.79 12.76
C VAL A 141 3.08 23.42 14.17
N ARG A 142 2.30 22.60 14.87
CA ARG A 142 2.53 22.13 16.24
C ARG A 142 2.53 20.60 16.23
N PRO A 143 3.64 19.96 15.81
CA PRO A 143 3.75 18.51 15.85
C PRO A 143 3.66 18.00 17.30
N PRO A 144 3.33 16.71 17.51
CA PRO A 144 3.37 16.12 18.84
C PRO A 144 4.78 16.20 19.44
N ASP A 145 4.86 16.21 20.77
CA ASP A 145 6.15 16.16 21.47
C ASP A 145 6.90 14.86 21.14
N GLY A 146 8.06 14.98 20.50
CA GLY A 146 8.94 13.87 20.17
C GLY A 146 10.06 13.66 21.18
N THR A 147 9.95 14.25 22.38
CA THR A 147 10.95 14.07 23.44
C THR A 147 11.14 12.59 23.77
N GLY A 148 12.40 12.16 23.81
CA GLY A 148 12.75 10.76 24.08
C GLY A 148 12.61 9.81 22.88
N LEU A 149 12.17 10.29 21.71
CA LEU A 149 12.14 9.45 20.51
C LEU A 149 13.53 8.89 20.18
N PRO A 150 13.65 7.57 19.93
CA PRO A 150 14.92 7.00 19.54
C PRO A 150 15.45 7.65 18.25
N PRO A 151 16.78 7.68 18.05
CA PRO A 151 17.34 8.11 16.78
C PRO A 151 16.72 7.34 15.61
N TYR A 152 16.41 8.03 14.52
CA TYR A 152 15.70 7.45 13.37
C TYR A 152 16.36 6.18 12.84
N ARG A 153 17.70 6.13 12.82
CA ARG A 153 18.48 4.93 12.48
C ARG A 153 18.18 3.73 13.38
N LYS A 154 17.94 3.95 14.68
CA LYS A 154 17.53 2.91 15.65
C LYS A 154 16.11 2.43 15.36
N LEU A 155 15.18 3.33 15.04
CA LEU A 155 13.81 2.97 14.61
C LEU A 155 13.83 2.14 13.32
N ALA A 156 14.60 2.57 12.33
CA ALA A 156 14.75 1.91 11.05
C ALA A 156 15.30 0.47 11.21
N ARG A 157 16.37 0.30 11.99
CA ARG A 157 16.93 -1.04 12.32
C ARG A 157 15.93 -1.93 13.07
N ARG A 158 15.15 -1.37 14.01
CA ARG A 158 14.09 -2.12 14.72
C ARG A 158 13.00 -2.58 13.75
N ALA A 159 12.64 -1.75 12.77
CA ALA A 159 11.67 -2.09 11.75
C ALA A 159 12.20 -3.19 10.80
N GLU A 160 13.45 -3.10 10.35
CA GLU A 160 14.11 -4.14 9.54
C GLU A 160 14.13 -5.49 10.26
N ARG A 161 14.55 -5.55 11.54
CA ARG A 161 14.49 -6.80 12.34
C ARG A 161 13.06 -7.34 12.49
N ARG A 162 12.06 -6.48 12.50
CA ARG A 162 10.64 -6.89 12.54
C ARG A 162 10.19 -7.47 11.20
N VAL A 163 10.75 -7.04 10.07
CA VAL A 163 10.54 -7.67 8.76
C VAL A 163 11.11 -9.09 8.78
N ALA A 164 12.38 -9.24 9.15
CA ALA A 164 13.05 -10.53 9.21
C ALA A 164 12.28 -11.55 10.06
N ARG A 165 11.87 -11.17 11.29
CA ARG A 165 11.08 -12.04 12.17
C ARG A 165 9.75 -12.46 11.58
N ARG A 166 9.08 -11.59 10.81
CA ARG A 166 7.78 -11.91 10.20
C ARG A 166 7.90 -12.81 8.98
N LEU A 167 8.96 -12.64 8.19
CA LEU A 167 9.29 -13.58 7.11
C LEU A 167 9.62 -14.95 7.69
N HIS A 168 10.45 -14.98 8.74
CA HIS A 168 10.78 -16.23 9.42
C HIS A 168 9.55 -16.92 10.00
N ALA A 169 8.65 -16.18 10.66
CA ALA A 169 7.39 -16.73 11.18
C ALA A 169 6.40 -17.18 10.10
N ALA A 170 6.59 -16.75 8.85
CA ALA A 170 5.80 -17.24 7.72
C ALA A 170 6.31 -18.60 7.19
N ARG A 171 7.52 -19.03 7.61
CA ARG A 171 8.08 -20.34 7.23
C ARG A 171 7.21 -21.45 7.82
N GLY A 172 6.95 -22.46 6.99
CA GLY A 172 6.12 -23.60 7.38
C GLY A 172 4.62 -23.32 7.42
N LEU A 173 4.18 -22.07 7.23
CA LEU A 173 2.76 -21.79 7.02
C LEU A 173 2.37 -22.11 5.57
N THR A 174 1.11 -22.49 5.37
CA THR A 174 0.52 -22.71 4.05
C THR A 174 -0.81 -21.97 3.90
N GLY A 175 -1.28 -21.83 2.66
CA GLY A 175 -2.57 -21.22 2.34
C GLY A 175 -2.79 -19.84 2.98
N ALA A 176 -4.01 -19.60 3.48
CA ALA A 176 -4.43 -18.31 4.02
C ALA A 176 -3.60 -17.83 5.22
N ALA A 177 -3.07 -18.75 6.03
CA ALA A 177 -2.20 -18.42 7.16
C ALA A 177 -0.87 -17.83 6.66
N ARG A 178 -0.27 -18.42 5.61
CA ARG A 178 0.93 -17.90 4.95
C ARG A 178 0.66 -16.54 4.33
N ASP A 179 -0.43 -16.38 3.58
CA ASP A 179 -0.80 -15.12 2.94
C ASP A 179 -0.93 -13.98 3.96
N THR A 180 -1.59 -14.28 5.09
CA THR A 180 -1.74 -13.32 6.20
C THR A 180 -0.39 -12.94 6.82
N ALA A 181 0.50 -13.90 7.01
CA ALA A 181 1.83 -13.65 7.56
C ALA A 181 2.70 -12.81 6.60
N LEU A 182 2.71 -13.14 5.31
CA LEU A 182 3.41 -12.38 4.27
C LEU A 182 2.85 -10.97 4.11
N HIS A 183 1.53 -10.79 4.20
CA HIS A 183 0.90 -9.47 4.21
C HIS A 183 1.37 -8.61 5.40
N ARG A 184 1.50 -9.22 6.59
CA ARG A 184 2.04 -8.54 7.78
C ARG A 184 3.53 -8.21 7.61
N ALA A 185 4.32 -9.07 6.96
CA ALA A 185 5.70 -8.79 6.61
C ALA A 185 5.81 -7.62 5.61
N ARG A 186 4.94 -7.56 4.59
CA ARG A 186 4.87 -6.46 3.61
C ARG A 186 4.58 -5.12 4.30
N LYS A 187 3.61 -5.09 5.23
CA LYS A 187 3.32 -3.90 6.04
C LYS A 187 4.56 -3.46 6.86
N ALA A 188 5.31 -4.41 7.39
CA ALA A 188 6.56 -4.14 8.11
C ALA A 188 7.65 -3.55 7.17
N ALA A 189 7.79 -4.09 5.97
CA ALA A 189 8.77 -3.65 4.98
C ALA A 189 8.46 -2.22 4.50
N LYS A 190 7.18 -1.91 4.22
CA LYS A 190 6.72 -0.54 3.92
C LYS A 190 7.13 0.44 5.02
N ARG A 191 6.92 0.07 6.29
CA ARG A 191 7.36 0.89 7.44
C ARG A 191 8.88 1.08 7.44
N ALA A 192 9.65 -0.01 7.33
CA ALA A 192 11.10 0.04 7.36
C ALA A 192 11.66 0.91 6.21
N ARG A 193 11.04 0.86 5.02
CA ARG A 193 11.36 1.72 3.89
C ARG A 193 11.12 3.20 4.20
N TYR A 194 9.94 3.56 4.73
CA TYR A 194 9.68 4.96 5.11
C TYR A 194 10.63 5.46 6.19
N LEU A 195 10.98 4.57 7.14
CA LEU A 195 11.98 4.88 8.13
C LEU A 195 13.40 5.02 7.50
N GLY A 196 13.69 4.28 6.44
CA GLY A 196 14.93 4.44 5.68
C GLY A 196 14.98 5.77 4.92
N GLU A 197 13.90 6.12 4.21
CA GLU A 197 13.78 7.35 3.42
C GLU A 197 14.00 8.60 4.28
N THR A 198 13.33 8.69 5.43
CA THR A 198 13.45 9.87 6.29
C THR A 198 14.80 9.93 7.02
N ALA A 199 15.44 8.78 7.31
CA ALA A 199 16.81 8.76 7.84
C ALA A 199 17.90 9.04 6.78
N GLY A 200 17.56 9.14 5.50
CA GLY A 200 18.54 9.17 4.41
C GLY A 200 19.34 7.87 4.28
N ALA A 201 18.82 6.75 4.77
CA ALA A 201 19.48 5.45 4.74
C ALA A 201 19.24 4.72 3.41
N ALA A 202 19.86 5.20 2.33
CA ALA A 202 19.62 4.72 0.96
C ALA A 202 19.79 3.20 0.78
N GLY A 203 20.75 2.57 1.46
CA GLY A 203 20.93 1.12 1.44
C GLY A 203 19.71 0.36 1.99
N LEU A 204 19.22 0.76 3.16
CA LEU A 204 18.02 0.18 3.77
C LEU A 204 16.79 0.44 2.89
N THR A 205 16.62 1.66 2.38
CA THR A 205 15.50 2.01 1.49
C THR A 205 15.45 1.08 0.29
N ARG A 206 16.57 0.89 -0.41
CA ARG A 206 16.66 -0.01 -1.58
C ARG A 206 16.31 -1.45 -1.22
N ARG A 207 16.88 -2.00 -0.14
CA ARG A 207 16.57 -3.36 0.32
C ARG A 207 15.10 -3.53 0.67
N MET A 208 14.53 -2.59 1.42
CA MET A 208 13.11 -2.66 1.82
C MET A 208 12.16 -2.43 0.64
N THR A 209 12.57 -1.70 -0.40
CA THR A 209 11.85 -1.64 -1.68
C THR A 209 11.81 -3.01 -2.34
N ALA A 210 12.96 -3.66 -2.53
CA ALA A 210 13.01 -4.99 -3.14
C ALA A 210 12.17 -6.03 -2.36
N VAL A 211 12.25 -6.03 -1.03
CA VAL A 211 11.41 -6.89 -0.16
C VAL A 211 9.92 -6.54 -0.31
N GLN A 212 9.57 -5.26 -0.34
CA GLN A 212 8.19 -4.80 -0.51
C GLN A 212 7.61 -5.23 -1.86
N ASP A 213 8.40 -5.16 -2.93
CA ASP A 213 7.95 -5.43 -4.29
C ASP A 213 7.74 -6.93 -4.50
N ALA A 214 8.66 -7.77 -4.03
CA ALA A 214 8.50 -9.22 -4.03
C ALA A 214 7.29 -9.68 -3.20
N LEU A 215 7.10 -9.14 -1.99
CA LEU A 215 5.88 -9.39 -1.20
C LEU A 215 4.63 -8.73 -1.80
N GLY A 216 4.82 -7.73 -2.65
CA GLY A 216 3.76 -7.07 -3.40
C GLY A 216 3.17 -8.00 -4.43
N ALA A 217 4.02 -8.57 -5.29
CA ALA A 217 3.61 -9.52 -6.32
C ALA A 217 2.78 -10.68 -5.74
N HIS A 218 3.20 -11.28 -4.63
CA HIS A 218 2.44 -12.33 -3.95
C HIS A 218 1.07 -11.87 -3.48
N GLN A 219 1.00 -10.70 -2.83
CA GLN A 219 -0.28 -10.17 -2.37
C GLN A 219 -1.22 -9.86 -3.54
N ASP A 220 -0.68 -9.32 -4.62
CA ASP A 220 -1.45 -8.93 -5.80
C ASP A 220 -1.98 -10.19 -6.48
N ALA A 221 -1.19 -11.27 -6.55
CA ALA A 221 -1.63 -12.60 -7.03
C ALA A 221 -2.71 -13.22 -6.13
N VAL A 222 -2.61 -13.10 -4.80
CA VAL A 222 -3.68 -13.56 -3.88
C VAL A 222 -5.00 -12.85 -4.16
N VAL A 223 -4.97 -11.51 -4.38
CA VAL A 223 -6.18 -10.74 -4.69
C VAL A 223 -6.70 -11.08 -6.09
N ALA A 224 -5.81 -11.21 -7.08
CA ALA A 224 -6.16 -11.61 -8.43
C ALA A 224 -6.90 -12.95 -8.44
N ARG A 225 -6.41 -13.94 -7.69
CA ARG A 225 -7.06 -15.25 -7.53
C ARG A 225 -8.46 -15.17 -6.95
N GLN A 226 -8.71 -14.24 -6.02
CA GLN A 226 -10.05 -14.04 -5.46
C GLN A 226 -11.01 -13.48 -6.53
N VAL A 227 -10.58 -12.44 -7.25
CA VAL A 227 -11.36 -11.81 -8.33
C VAL A 227 -11.64 -12.79 -9.47
N LEU A 228 -10.65 -13.56 -9.92
CA LEU A 228 -10.81 -14.54 -10.99
C LEU A 228 -11.83 -15.63 -10.62
N ARG A 229 -11.87 -16.06 -9.35
CA ARG A 229 -12.92 -16.99 -8.87
C ARG A 229 -14.30 -16.35 -8.86
N GLU A 230 -14.40 -15.04 -8.59
CA GLU A 230 -15.67 -14.32 -8.65
C GLU A 230 -16.17 -14.21 -10.10
N LEU A 231 -15.28 -13.85 -11.04
CA LEU A 231 -15.58 -13.75 -12.47
C LEU A 231 -15.97 -15.11 -13.07
N ALA A 232 -15.29 -16.19 -12.68
CA ALA A 232 -15.62 -17.55 -13.11
C ALA A 232 -17.05 -18.01 -12.75
N ARG A 233 -17.69 -17.39 -11.76
CA ARG A 233 -19.11 -17.66 -11.42
C ARG A 233 -20.08 -17.01 -12.39
N THR A 234 -19.64 -16.00 -13.13
CA THR A 234 -20.47 -15.22 -14.06
C THR A 234 -20.25 -15.60 -15.53
N GLY A 235 -19.16 -16.32 -15.85
CA GLY A 235 -18.85 -16.78 -17.20
C GLY A 235 -17.42 -17.31 -17.31
N HIS A 236 -17.09 -17.97 -18.43
CA HIS A 236 -15.70 -18.34 -18.80
C HIS A 236 -14.85 -19.03 -17.71
N PRO A 237 -15.38 -20.06 -17.02
CA PRO A 237 -14.69 -20.70 -15.90
C PRO A 237 -13.36 -21.37 -16.30
N PHE A 238 -13.23 -21.80 -17.56
CA PHE A 238 -12.00 -22.38 -18.08
C PHE A 238 -10.90 -21.32 -18.19
N GLU A 239 -11.17 -20.21 -18.88
CA GLU A 239 -10.22 -19.13 -19.15
C GLU A 239 -9.78 -18.46 -17.83
N TYR A 240 -10.74 -18.15 -16.94
CA TYR A 240 -10.43 -17.64 -15.62
C TYR A 240 -9.69 -18.66 -14.75
N GLY A 241 -9.92 -19.97 -14.97
CA GLY A 241 -9.15 -21.05 -14.36
C GLY A 241 -7.68 -21.05 -14.80
N VAL A 242 -7.41 -20.84 -16.09
CA VAL A 242 -6.04 -20.70 -16.63
C VAL A 242 -5.34 -19.49 -16.02
N LEU A 243 -5.99 -18.33 -15.99
CA LEU A 243 -5.44 -17.13 -15.34
C LEU A 243 -5.19 -17.36 -13.84
N TYR A 244 -6.12 -18.03 -13.15
CA TYR A 244 -5.98 -18.37 -11.74
C TYR A 244 -4.75 -19.27 -11.49
N ALA A 245 -4.51 -20.24 -12.38
CA ALA A 245 -3.35 -21.11 -12.30
C ALA A 245 -2.04 -20.33 -12.48
N ARG A 246 -1.99 -19.39 -13.43
CA ARG A 246 -0.83 -18.48 -13.60
C ARG A 246 -0.56 -17.67 -12.34
N GLN A 247 -1.59 -17.09 -11.72
CA GLN A 247 -1.45 -16.38 -10.44
C GLN A 247 -1.02 -17.30 -9.30
N SER A 248 -1.37 -18.58 -9.35
CA SER A 248 -0.93 -19.55 -8.34
C SER A 248 0.54 -19.94 -8.46
N ALA A 249 1.14 -19.74 -9.63
CA ALA A 249 2.58 -19.92 -9.82
C ALA A 249 3.41 -18.72 -9.36
N VAL A 250 2.77 -17.57 -9.09
CA VAL A 250 3.41 -16.39 -8.49
C VAL A 250 3.62 -16.65 -7.00
N ASP A 251 4.63 -17.46 -6.69
CA ASP A 251 4.99 -17.79 -5.31
C ASP A 251 6.10 -16.86 -4.82
N CYS A 252 5.82 -16.13 -3.74
CA CYS A 252 6.89 -15.52 -2.97
C CYS A 252 7.56 -16.59 -2.10
N VAL A 253 8.83 -16.87 -2.39
CA VAL A 253 9.68 -17.74 -1.58
C VAL A 253 10.31 -16.90 -0.44
N PRO A 254 9.91 -17.10 0.83
CA PRO A 254 10.44 -16.33 1.95
C PRO A 254 11.96 -16.41 2.06
N GLU A 255 12.55 -17.55 1.68
CA GLU A 255 14.00 -17.77 1.69
C GLU A 255 14.74 -16.83 0.74
N GLU A 256 14.20 -16.55 -0.45
CA GLU A 256 14.79 -15.64 -1.42
C GLU A 256 14.71 -14.19 -0.95
N ILE A 257 13.58 -13.79 -0.37
CA ILE A 257 13.42 -12.47 0.22
C ILE A 257 14.34 -12.29 1.44
N GLU A 258 14.53 -13.33 2.25
CA GLU A 258 15.46 -13.27 3.37
C GLU A 258 16.93 -13.18 2.93
N LYS A 259 17.30 -13.69 1.75
CA LYS A 259 18.63 -13.42 1.18
C LYS A 259 18.84 -11.92 0.94
N LEU A 260 17.79 -11.18 0.56
CA LEU A 260 17.85 -9.71 0.42
C LEU A 260 18.12 -9.01 1.77
N LEU A 261 17.74 -9.62 2.88
CA LEU A 261 17.98 -9.10 4.23
C LEU A 261 19.38 -9.42 4.76
N ARG A 262 20.01 -10.51 4.30
CA ARG A 262 21.34 -10.94 4.76
C ARG A 262 22.51 -10.18 4.10
N ARG A 263 22.27 -9.52 2.96
CA ARG A 263 23.27 -8.78 2.18
C ARG A 263 23.55 -7.35 2.70
N GLY A 264 23.22 -7.04 3.96
CA GLY A 264 22.93 -5.67 4.37
C GLY A 264 23.43 -5.22 5.72
#